data_AF-A0A9R1AJX6-F1
#
_entry.id   AF-A0A9R1AJX6-F1
#
_cell.length_a   1.000
_cell.length_b   1.000
_cell.length_c   1.000
_cell.angle_alpha   90.00
_cell.angle_beta   90.00
_cell.angle_gamma   90.00
#
_symmetry.space_group_name_H-M   'P 1'
#
loop_
_entity.id
_entity.type
_entity.pdbx_description
1 polymer ?
#
loop_
_entity_poly.entity_id
_entity_poly.type
_entity_poly.pdbx_seq_one_letter_code
_entity_poly.pdbx_strand_id
1 'polypeptide(L)' 'MVKGRTGQRVRLYVRSTILGFKRSKPNQYESTSLVQVEGVNTKEDVAWYGVTVTEQASSALLCSPFV' A
#
# COMPACT_ATOMS: atom_id res chain seq x y z
N MET A 1 35.18 -22.90 -19.49
CA MET A 1 33.84 -23.09 -18.88
C MET A 1 33.75 -22.27 -17.61
N VAL A 2 33.06 -21.12 -17.65
CA VAL A 2 32.80 -20.32 -16.45
C VAL A 2 31.77 -21.07 -15.62
N LYS A 3 32.15 -21.55 -14.44
CA LYS A 3 31.23 -22.17 -13.49
C LYS A 3 30.29 -21.07 -12.99
N GLY A 4 29.08 -21.04 -13.54
CA GLY A 4 28.03 -20.12 -13.10
C GLY A 4 27.84 -20.31 -11.59
N ARG A 5 28.04 -19.25 -10.81
CA ARG A 5 27.80 -19.27 -9.37
C ARG A 5 26.30 -19.50 -9.18
N THR A 6 25.90 -20.71 -8.82
CA THR A 6 24.53 -21.09 -8.48
C THR A 6 24.18 -20.63 -7.07
N GLY A 7 24.37 -19.33 -6.79
CA GLY A 7 23.82 -18.72 -5.58
C GLY A 7 22.31 -18.64 -5.74
N GLN A 8 21.55 -19.03 -4.71
CA GLN A 8 20.10 -18.83 -4.73
C GLN A 8 19.80 -17.33 -4.90
N ARG A 9 19.00 -17.00 -5.92
CA ARG A 9 18.53 -15.63 -6.14
C ARG A 9 17.44 -15.32 -5.12
N VAL A 10 17.84 -14.81 -3.96
CA VAL A 10 16.90 -14.43 -2.89
C VAL A 10 16.37 -13.02 -3.14
N ARG A 11 15.05 -12.86 -2.99
CA ARG A 11 14.37 -11.56 -3.02
C ARG A 11 14.38 -10.98 -1.60
N LEU A 12 14.82 -9.74 -1.46
CA LEU A 12 14.91 -9.03 -0.17
C LEU A 12 13.78 -8.02 0.07
N TYR A 13 12.81 -7.92 -0.86
CA TYR A 13 11.67 -7.01 -0.78
C TYR A 13 10.36 -7.78 -0.70
N VAL A 14 9.35 -7.21 -0.05
CA VAL A 14 7.98 -7.74 -0.07
C VAL A 14 7.28 -7.30 -1.33
N ARG A 15 6.33 -8.10 -1.82
CA ARG A 15 5.59 -7.78 -3.05
C ARG A 15 4.42 -6.92 -2.63
N SER A 16 4.14 -5.89 -3.41
CA SER A 16 3.06 -4.96 -3.14
C SER A 16 2.43 -4.50 -4.44
N THR A 17 1.17 -4.12 -4.36
CA THR A 17 0.37 -3.61 -5.47
C THR A 17 0.10 -2.13 -5.23
N ILE A 18 0.35 -1.31 -6.27
CA ILE A 18 0.00 0.12 -6.23
C ILE A 18 -1.49 0.24 -6.57
N LEU A 19 -2.28 0.77 -5.65
CA LEU A 19 -3.72 0.98 -5.84
C LEU A 19 -4.00 2.31 -6.55
N GLY A 20 -3.16 3.32 -6.30
CA GLY A 20 -3.29 4.64 -6.87
C GLY A 20 -2.76 5.71 -5.92
N PHE A 21 -3.36 6.89 -5.98
CA PHE A 21 -3.00 8.02 -5.12
C PHE A 21 -4.07 8.28 -4.06
N LYS A 22 -3.67 8.97 -2.99
CA LYS A 22 -4.62 9.45 -1.98
C LYS A 22 -5.67 10.31 -2.67
N ARG A 23 -6.95 9.99 -2.49
CA ARG A 23 -8.05 10.67 -3.18
C ARG A 23 -9.26 10.88 -2.27
N SER A 24 -9.99 11.96 -2.53
CA SER A 24 -11.39 12.12 -2.13
C SER A 24 -12.29 11.74 -3.32
N LYS A 25 -13.62 11.92 -3.23
CA LYS A 25 -14.52 11.55 -4.34
C LYS A 25 -14.20 12.32 -5.65
N PRO A 26 -13.97 13.65 -5.62
CA PRO A 26 -13.58 14.41 -6.80
C PRO A 26 -12.07 14.72 -6.92
N ASN A 27 -11.31 14.78 -5.81
CA ASN A 27 -9.92 15.26 -5.83
C ASN A 27 -8.90 14.14 -5.68
N GLN A 28 -7.76 14.27 -6.35
CA GLN A 28 -6.64 13.34 -6.29
C GLN A 28 -5.35 14.06 -5.85
N TYR A 29 -4.62 13.46 -4.91
CA TYR A 29 -3.39 14.01 -4.35
C TYR A 29 -2.20 13.12 -4.74
N GLU A 30 -1.51 13.52 -5.80
CA GLU A 30 -0.42 12.75 -6.41
C GLU A 30 0.84 12.67 -5.54
N SER A 31 0.94 13.52 -4.52
CA SER A 31 2.05 13.53 -3.56
C SER A 31 2.11 12.30 -2.65
N THR A 32 1.05 11.49 -2.60
CA THR A 32 0.98 10.34 -1.69
C THR A 32 0.35 9.14 -2.39
N SER A 33 1.11 8.05 -2.50
CA SER A 33 0.68 6.80 -3.12
C SER A 33 0.06 5.84 -2.10
N LEU A 34 -0.96 5.11 -2.54
CA LEU A 34 -1.62 4.03 -1.80
C LEU A 34 -1.07 2.70 -2.29
N VAL A 35 -0.51 1.93 -1.35
CA VAL A 35 0.17 0.66 -1.63
C VAL A 35 -0.42 -0.42 -0.74
N GLN A 36 -0.81 -1.53 -1.34
CA GLN A 36 -1.24 -2.74 -0.64
C GLN A 36 -0.06 -3.73 -0.58
N VAL A 37 0.38 -4.08 0.63
CA VAL A 37 1.45 -5.05 0.84
C VAL A 37 0.85 -6.45 0.96
N GLU A 38 1.45 -7.44 0.29
CA GLU A 38 0.95 -8.82 0.35
C GLU A 38 1.12 -9.43 1.74
N GLY A 39 0.03 -10.00 2.28
CA GLY A 39 0.01 -10.66 3.59
C GLY A 39 -0.16 -9.73 4.79
N VAL A 40 -0.29 -8.42 4.57
CA VAL A 40 -0.50 -7.42 5.63
C VAL A 40 -1.98 -7.08 5.73
N ASN A 41 -2.64 -7.61 6.77
CA ASN A 41 -4.08 -7.43 6.99
C ASN A 41 -4.42 -6.56 8.20
N THR A 42 -3.54 -6.48 9.20
CA THR A 42 -3.78 -5.73 10.42
C THR A 42 -3.11 -4.35 10.39
N LYS A 43 -3.66 -3.40 11.15
CA LYS A 43 -3.07 -2.05 11.27
C LYS A 43 -1.72 -2.08 12.00
N GLU A 44 -1.52 -3.05 12.90
CA GLU A 44 -0.27 -3.25 13.65
C GLU A 44 0.87 -3.68 12.72
N ASP A 45 0.59 -4.60 11.79
CA ASP A 45 1.57 -5.03 10.79
C ASP A 45 1.98 -3.90 9.84
N VAL A 46 1.07 -2.96 9.54
CA VAL A 46 1.39 -1.78 8.73
C VAL A 46 2.29 -0.81 9.51
N ALA A 47 2.11 -0.68 10.83
CA ALA A 47 2.91 0.20 11.67
C ALA A 47 4.40 -0.18 11.67
N TRP A 48 4.72 -1.46 11.49
CA TRP A 48 6.10 -1.93 11.31
C TRP A 48 6.82 -1.26 10.13
N TYR A 49 6.09 -0.93 9.06
CA TYR A 49 6.65 -0.25 7.89
C TYR A 49 6.78 1.27 8.09
N GLY A 50 6.37 1.82 9.23
CA GLY A 50 6.45 3.25 9.53
C GLY A 50 5.60 4.12 8.60
N VAL A 51 4.67 3.53 7.84
CA VAL A 51 3.80 4.25 6.92
C VAL A 51 2.52 4.64 7.64
N THR A 52 2.06 5.87 7.44
CA THR A 52 0.78 6.31 7.99
C THR A 52 -0.34 5.47 7.40
N VAL A 53 -1.03 4.69 8.23
CA VAL A 53 -2.19 3.90 7.83
C VAL A 53 -3.32 4.87 7.47
N THR A 54 -3.45 5.24 6.20
CA THR A 54 -4.66 5.92 5.75
C THR A 54 -5.75 4.87 5.66
N GLU A 55 -6.57 4.80 6.70
CA GLU A 55 -7.74 3.95 6.78
C GLU A 55 -8.71 4.26 5.63
N GLN A 56 -8.53 3.58 4.50
CA GLN A 56 -9.55 3.52 3.46
C GLN A 56 -10.45 2.32 3.76
N ALA A 57 -11.54 2.56 4.50
CA ALA A 57 -12.88 2.00 4.26
C ALA A 57 -13.77 2.07 5.52
N SER A 58 -14.33 3.24 5.82
CA SER A 58 -15.58 3.32 6.62
C SER A 58 -16.22 4.72 6.68
N SER A 59 -15.48 5.82 6.48
CA SER A 59 -16.06 7.17 6.56
C SER A 59 -16.60 7.74 5.24
N ALA A 60 -16.63 6.96 4.15
CA ALA A 60 -17.31 7.35 2.90
C ALA A 60 -18.85 7.23 2.99
N LEU A 61 -19.41 6.83 4.14
CA LEU A 61 -20.85 6.61 4.32
C LEU A 61 -21.51 7.43 5.44
N LEU A 62 -20.82 8.40 6.08
CA LEU A 62 -21.41 9.18 7.19
C LEU A 62 -21.24 10.71 7.10
N CYS A 63 -21.28 11.27 5.89
CA CYS A 63 -21.55 12.70 5.68
C CYS A 63 -22.24 12.85 4.30
N SER A 64 -23.51 12.45 4.23
CA SER A 64 -24.71 13.31 4.20
C SER A 64 -25.14 13.72 2.78
N PRO A 65 -26.44 13.57 2.45
CA PRO A 65 -27.04 14.09 1.22
C PRO A 65 -27.10 15.62 1.33
N PHE A 66 -27.32 16.31 0.21
CA PHE A 66 -27.44 17.77 0.11
C PHE A 66 -26.12 18.55 0.08
N VAL A 67 -25.58 18.75 -1.12
CA VAL A 67 -25.39 20.04 -1.83
C VAL A 67 -24.65 19.74 -3.14
#